data_AF-A0A2V5UMA4-F1
#
_entry.id   AF-A0A2V5UMA4-F1
#
_cell.length_a   1.000
_cell.length_b   1.000
_cell.length_c   1.000
_cell.angle_alpha   90.00
_cell.angle_beta   90.00
_cell.angle_gamma   90.00
#
_symmetry.space_group_name_H-M   'P 1'
#
loop_
_entity.id
_entity.type
_entity.pdbx_description
1 polymer ?
#
loop_
_entity_poly.entity_id
_entity_poly.type
_entity_poly.pdbx_seq_one_letter_code
_entity_poly.pdbx_strand_id
1 'polypeptide(L)' 'TYEITGTVVAATGTTLAIQKGTEKYEFAIDPATIKGSAELKVGSTVTVTYVMSAMKLESASPSKEETKASPSP' A
#
# COMPACT_ATOMS: atom_id res chain seq x y z
N THR A 1 8.24 7.30 2.83
CA THR A 1 6.90 7.38 3.44
C THR A 1 5.95 7.88 2.39
N TYR A 2 4.83 7.20 2.22
CA TYR A 2 3.77 7.58 1.29
C TYR A 2 2.63 8.21 2.08
N GLU A 3 1.91 9.12 1.44
CA GLU A 3 0.70 9.71 2.01
C GLU A 3 -0.49 9.42 1.13
N ILE A 4 -1.61 9.11 1.77
CA ILE A 4 -2.89 8.94 1.12
C ILE A 4 -3.96 9.68 1.92
N THR A 5 -4.69 10.55 1.23
CA THR A 5 -5.85 11.25 1.80
C THR A 5 -7.12 10.57 1.33
N GLY A 6 -8.01 10.26 2.26
CA GLY A 6 -9.29 9.64 1.96
C GLY A 6 -10.30 9.83 3.09
N THR A 7 -11.53 9.39 2.85
CA THR A 7 -12.62 9.45 3.81
C THR A 7 -12.67 8.17 4.63
N VAL A 8 -12.71 8.27 5.95
CA VAL A 8 -12.82 7.10 6.84
C VAL A 8 -14.15 6.40 6.59
N VAL A 9 -14.11 5.11 6.29
CA VAL A 9 -15.31 4.27 6.16
C VAL A 9 -15.44 3.27 7.30
N ALA A 10 -14.33 2.90 7.95
CA ALA A 10 -14.33 2.11 9.18
C ALA A 10 -13.03 2.32 9.96
N ALA A 11 -13.12 2.29 11.30
CA ALA A 11 -11.96 2.31 12.18
C ALA A 11 -12.25 1.45 13.42
N THR A 12 -11.40 0.47 13.71
CA THR A 12 -11.58 -0.50 14.81
C THR A 12 -10.46 -0.43 15.86
N GLY A 13 -9.58 0.57 15.78
CA GLY A 13 -8.47 0.78 16.71
C GLY A 13 -7.18 0.04 16.33
N THR A 14 -7.29 -1.06 15.60
CA THR A 14 -6.14 -1.77 14.99
C THR A 14 -6.16 -1.74 13.46
N THR A 15 -7.29 -1.33 12.89
CA THR A 15 -7.53 -1.27 11.45
C THR A 15 -8.20 0.05 11.11
N LEU A 16 -7.78 0.66 10.02
CA LEU A 16 -8.37 1.85 9.43
C LEU A 16 -8.65 1.59 7.96
N ALA A 17 -9.91 1.73 7.57
CA ALA A 17 -10.33 1.71 6.19
C ALA A 17 -10.70 3.13 5.75
N ILE A 18 -10.11 3.57 4.64
CA ILE A 18 -10.45 4.83 3.98
C ILE A 18 -10.93 4.56 2.55
N GLN A 19 -11.71 5.49 2.03
CA GLN A 19 -12.13 5.51 0.63
C GLN A 19 -11.51 6.73 -0.07
N LYS A 20 -10.90 6.50 -1.22
CA LYS A 20 -10.36 7.55 -2.09
C LYS A 20 -10.95 7.35 -3.49
N GLY A 21 -11.87 8.25 -3.86
CA GLY A 21 -12.67 8.08 -5.07
C GLY A 21 -13.51 6.80 -4.99
N THR A 22 -13.28 5.87 -5.91
CA THR A 22 -13.97 4.56 -5.97
C THR A 22 -13.20 3.43 -5.31
N GLU A 23 -11.97 3.68 -4.85
CA GLU A 23 -11.10 2.67 -4.25
C GLU A 23 -11.15 2.73 -2.73
N LYS A 24 -11.18 1.55 -2.09
CA LYS A 24 -11.12 1.40 -0.63
C LYS A 24 -9.74 0.86 -0.26
N TYR A 25 -9.08 1.52 0.67
CA TYR A 25 -7.78 1.14 1.21
C TYR A 25 -7.93 0.76 2.67
N GLU A 26 -7.27 -0.32 3.08
CA GLU A 26 -7.32 -0.82 4.45
C GLU A 26 -5.90 -0.90 4.99
N PHE A 27 -5.70 -0.30 6.16
CA PHE A 27 -4.42 -0.16 6.82
C PHE A 27 -4.49 -0.82 8.19
N ALA A 28 -3.55 -1.71 8.47
CA ALA A 28 -3.25 -2.09 9.84
C ALA A 28 -2.56 -0.91 10.52
N ILE A 29 -3.10 -0.48 11.65
CA ILE A 29 -2.58 0.65 12.42
C ILE A 29 -2.37 0.23 13.86
N ASP A 30 -1.27 0.70 14.45
CA ASP A 30 -1.02 0.46 15.86
C ASP A 30 -1.81 1.49 16.70
N PRO A 31 -2.46 1.08 17.81
CA PRO A 31 -3.21 2.00 18.66
C PRO A 31 -2.33 3.13 19.24
N ALA A 32 -1.02 2.96 19.37
CA ALA A 32 -0.11 4.04 19.74
C ALA A 32 0.03 5.09 18.64
N THR A 33 -0.14 4.73 17.36
CA THR A 33 -0.17 5.68 16.22
C THR A 33 -1.47 6.50 16.19
N ILE A 34 -2.54 6.00 16.81
CA ILE A 34 -3.84 6.69 16.91
C ILE A 34 -3.86 7.67 18.11
N LYS A 35 -2.97 7.52 19.09
CA LYS A 35 -2.91 8.43 20.26
C LYS A 35 -2.66 9.87 19.80
N GLY A 36 -3.70 10.70 19.89
CA GLY A 36 -3.67 12.12 19.51
C GLY A 36 -4.23 12.42 18.11
N SER A 37 -4.52 11.40 17.29
CA SER A 37 -5.31 11.57 16.08
C SER A 37 -6.77 11.75 16.48
N ALA A 38 -7.31 12.94 16.21
CA ALA A 38 -8.71 13.29 16.46
C ALA A 38 -9.64 12.14 16.03
N GLU A 39 -10.68 11.88 16.82
CA GLU A 39 -11.62 10.76 16.67
C GLU A 39 -11.78 10.34 15.20
N LEU A 40 -11.27 9.15 14.85
CA LEU A 40 -11.38 8.54 13.52
C LEU A 40 -12.84 8.17 13.25
N LYS A 41 -13.69 9.20 13.11
CA LYS A 41 -15.11 9.08 12.84
C LYS A 41 -15.30 8.68 11.39
N VAL A 42 -16.23 7.75 11.17
CA VAL A 42 -16.69 7.41 9.83
C VAL A 42 -17.23 8.69 9.16
N GLY A 43 -16.80 8.95 7.93
CA GLY A 43 -17.12 10.16 7.16
C GLY A 43 -16.08 11.27 7.28
N SER A 44 -15.13 11.22 8.21
CA SER A 44 -14.07 12.21 8.32
C SER A 44 -13.02 12.04 7.24
N THR A 45 -12.52 13.14 6.68
CA THR A 45 -11.33 13.13 5.82
C THR A 45 -10.08 13.02 6.67
N VAL A 46 -9.21 12.06 6.33
CA VAL A 46 -7.94 11.83 7.03
C VAL A 46 -6.81 11.65 6.03
N THR A 47 -5.60 12.02 6.44
CA THR A 47 -4.38 11.72 5.70
C THR A 47 -3.59 10.67 6.46
N VAL A 48 -3.29 9.56 5.79
CA VAL A 48 -2.57 8.42 6.33
C VAL A 48 -1.15 8.44 5.77
N THR A 49 -0.16 8.60 6.63
CA THR A 49 1.25 8.39 6.28
C THR A 49 1.61 6.94 6.53
N TYR A 50 2.04 6.21 5.52
CA TYR A 50 2.43 4.80 5.63
C TYR A 50 3.76 4.50 4.94
N VAL A 51 4.36 3.36 5.27
CA VAL A 51 5.55 2.86 4.59
C VAL A 51 5.17 1.54 3.93
N MET A 52 5.35 1.46 2.60
CA MET A 52 5.16 0.22 1.86
C MET A 52 6.52 -0.47 1.74
N SER A 53 6.67 -1.62 2.39
CA SER A 53 7.90 -2.41 2.35
C SER A 53 7.68 -3.68 1.55
N ALA A 54 8.48 -3.91 0.52
CA ALA A 54 8.48 -5.16 -0.22
C ALA A 54 9.23 -6.23 0.59
N MET A 55 8.57 -7.35 0.87
CA MET A 55 9.14 -8.42 1.70
C MET A 55 9.86 -9.50 0.88
N LYS A 56 9.46 -9.67 -0.38
CA LYS A 56 10.11 -10.55 -1.35
C LYS A 56 9.95 -9.96 -2.74
N LEU A 57 11.02 -9.99 -3.53
CA LEU A 57 11.00 -9.65 -4.94
C LEU A 57 11.56 -10.85 -5.71
N GLU A 58 10.69 -11.55 -6.42
CA GLU A 58 11.10 -12.59 -7.37
C GLU A 58 11.05 -12.01 -8.78
N SER A 59 12.21 -11.94 -9.42
CA SER A 59 12.28 -11.75 -10.86
C SER A 59 11.99 -13.10 -11.52
N ALA A 60 10.86 -13.21 -12.23
CA ALA A 60 10.75 -14.23 -13.26
C ALA A 60 11.81 -13.88 -14.32
N SER A 61 12.96 -14.55 -14.27
CA SER A 61 13.95 -14.46 -15.34
C SER A 61 13.24 -14.75 -16.67
N PRO A 62 13.40 -13.94 -17.73
CA PRO A 62 13.07 -14.43 -19.04
C PRO A 62 14.00 -15.62 -19.29
N SER A 63 13.46 -16.82 -19.48
CA SER A 63 14.22 -17.96 -19.98
C SER A 63 14.90 -17.53 -21.29
N LYS A 64 16.18 -17.18 -21.23
CA LYS A 64 17.00 -17.00 -22.41
C LYS A 64 17.61 -18.37 -22.68
N GLU A 65 16.80 -19.20 -23.33
CA GLU A 65 17.29 -20.37 -24.02
C GLU A 65 18.25 -19.90 -25.12
N GLU A 66 19.49 -20.37 -25.05
CA GLU A 66 20.49 -20.16 -26.09
C GLU A 66 20.02 -20.82 -27.39
N THR A 67 19.92 -20.07 -28.49
CA THR A 67 20.11 -20.67 -29.81
C THR A 67 21.32 -20.03 -30.50
N LYS A 68 22.34 -20.86 -30.67
CA LYS A 68 23.45 -20.70 -31.61
C LYS A 68 22.91 -20.36 -33.00
N ALA A 69 23.48 -19.33 -33.64
CA ALA A 69 23.85 -19.36 -35.06
C ALA A 69 24.86 -18.21 -35.34
N SER A 70 26.11 -18.59 -35.62
CA SER A 70 27.13 -17.80 -36.35
C SER A 70 26.90 -18.00 -37.88
N PRO A 71 27.54 -17.30 -38.85
CA PRO A 71 28.59 -16.25 -38.78
C PRO A 71 28.37 -15.01 -39.70
N SER A 72 29.38 -14.12 -39.68
CA SER A 72 29.76 -12.90 -40.45
C SER A 72 29.10 -12.54 -41.81
N PRO A 73 29.21 -11.26 -42.21
CA PRO A 73 30.34 -10.83 -43.07
C PRO A 73 31.24 -9.75 -42.46
#